data_AF-A0A255SXU3-F1
#
_entry.id   AF-A0A255SXU3-F1
#
_cell.length_a   1.000
_cell.length_b   1.000
_cell.length_c   1.000
_cell.angle_alpha   90.00
_cell.angle_beta   90.00
_cell.angle_gamma   90.00
#
_symmetry.space_group_name_H-M   'P 1'
#
loop_
_entity.id
_entity.type
_entity.pdbx_description
1 polymer ?
#
loop_
_entity_poly.entity_id
_entity_poly.type
_entity_poly.pdbx_seq_one_letter_code
_entity_poly.pdbx_strand_id
1 'polypeptide(L)'
;MTSYLSSKPRYEILDGLRGVAAVMVLVYHICEPHWGQTTQPVAHGYLAVDFFFVLSGFVIGYAYDDRWSNGLSLKEFLKRRITRLHPMVILSAMINLVCMAFLMGGIIFPDVSWGIVLLAWVLSMLMIPGLGGQVFLISGTQWTLFYEYLANKFYDLPVRKWLKKNW
;
A
#
# COMPACT_ATOMS: atom_id res chain seq x y z
N MET A 1 35.00 -17.09 3.75
CA MET A 1 34.80 -16.20 2.59
C MET A 1 33.30 -16.17 2.30
N THR A 2 32.58 -15.17 2.84
CA THR A 2 31.14 -15.01 2.60
C THR A 2 30.93 -14.57 1.15
N SER A 3 30.50 -15.51 0.32
CA SER A 3 30.02 -15.21 -1.04
C SER A 3 28.85 -14.24 -0.93
N TYR A 4 29.08 -12.96 -1.21
CA TYR A 4 28.00 -12.02 -1.47
C TYR A 4 27.38 -12.47 -2.79
N LEU A 5 26.25 -13.18 -2.72
CA LEU A 5 25.43 -13.46 -3.89
C LEU A 5 25.19 -12.11 -4.59
N SER A 6 25.77 -11.94 -5.78
CA SER A 6 25.60 -10.76 -6.61
C SER A 6 24.10 -10.47 -6.72
N SER A 7 23.68 -9.28 -6.28
CA SER A 7 22.28 -8.88 -6.46
C SER A 7 21.96 -8.86 -7.95
N LYS A 8 20.84 -9.46 -8.36
CA LYS A 8 20.34 -9.36 -9.75
C LYS A 8 20.37 -7.89 -10.21
N PRO A 9 20.74 -7.62 -11.48
CA PRO A 9 20.76 -6.27 -12.01
C PRO A 9 19.39 -5.62 -11.81
N ARG A 10 19.38 -4.42 -11.24
CA ARG A 10 18.16 -3.67 -10.95
C ARG A 10 17.68 -3.01 -12.23
N TYR A 11 16.41 -3.18 -12.58
CA TYR A 11 15.83 -2.48 -13.71
C TYR A 11 15.49 -1.03 -13.32
N GLU A 12 16.47 -0.13 -13.47
CA GLU A 12 16.33 1.29 -13.09
C GLU A 12 15.17 1.98 -13.80
N ILE A 13 14.89 1.61 -15.05
CA ILE A 13 13.73 2.11 -15.82
C ILE A 13 12.41 1.75 -15.12
N LEU A 14 12.30 0.53 -14.57
CA LEU A 14 11.09 0.10 -13.86
C LEU A 14 10.96 0.75 -12.48
N ASP A 15 12.07 1.11 -11.84
CA ASP A 15 12.02 1.98 -10.65
C ASP A 15 11.56 3.40 -11.01
N GLY A 16 12.07 3.95 -12.12
CA GLY A 16 11.69 5.26 -12.63
C GLY A 16 10.20 5.35 -12.98
N LEU A 17 9.68 4.35 -13.70
CA LEU A 17 8.26 4.26 -14.04
C LEU A 17 7.36 4.14 -12.78
N ARG A 18 7.80 3.41 -11.75
CA ARG A 18 7.10 3.38 -10.45
C ARG A 18 7.11 4.75 -9.78
N GLY A 19 8.21 5.49 -9.85
CA GLY A 19 8.31 6.86 -9.36
C GLY A 19 7.31 7.80 -10.06
N VAL A 20 7.24 7.75 -11.39
CA VAL A 20 6.28 8.54 -12.18
C VAL A 20 4.84 8.19 -11.79
N ALA A 21 4.52 6.89 -11.69
CA ALA A 21 3.20 6.43 -11.28
C ALA A 21 2.85 6.93 -9.86
N ALA A 22 3.78 6.88 -8.91
CA ALA A 22 3.57 7.39 -7.56
C ALA A 22 3.29 8.91 -7.53
N VAL A 23 3.99 9.69 -8.36
CA VAL A 23 3.75 11.14 -8.48
C VAL A 23 2.37 11.40 -9.09
N MET A 24 1.96 10.65 -10.11
CA MET A 24 0.62 10.76 -10.69
C MET A 24 -0.48 10.48 -9.67
N VAL A 25 -0.31 9.47 -8.81
CA VAL A 25 -1.24 9.15 -7.71
C VAL A 25 -1.27 10.27 -6.65
N LEU A 26 -0.11 10.86 -6.33
CA LEU A 26 -0.05 12.01 -5.42
C LEU A 26 -0.82 13.21 -5.97
N VAL A 27 -0.59 13.56 -7.25
CA VAL A 27 -1.31 14.65 -7.91
C VAL A 27 -2.81 14.36 -7.92
N TYR A 28 -3.22 13.14 -8.27
CA TYR A 28 -4.62 12.72 -8.24
C TYR A 28 -5.30 13.04 -6.90
N HIS A 29 -4.70 12.64 -5.78
CA HIS A 29 -5.28 12.84 -4.45
C HIS A 29 -5.22 14.29 -3.94
N ILE A 30 -4.25 15.11 -4.39
CA ILE A 30 -4.24 16.55 -4.09
C ILE A 30 -5.40 17.25 -4.81
N CYS A 31 -5.69 16.80 -6.03
CA CYS A 31 -6.61 17.41 -6.96
C CYS A 31 -8.08 16.98 -6.73
N GLU A 32 -8.30 15.77 -6.21
CA GLU A 32 -9.61 15.16 -5.95
C GLU A 32 -10.53 16.01 -5.03
N PRO A 33 -10.06 16.62 -3.92
CA PRO A 33 -10.93 17.46 -3.09
C PRO A 33 -11.27 18.83 -3.70
N HIS A 34 -10.47 19.31 -4.65
CA HIS A 34 -10.53 20.69 -5.16
C HIS A 34 -11.30 20.82 -6.48
N TRP A 35 -11.53 19.72 -7.19
CA TRP A 35 -12.18 19.71 -8.50
C TRP A 35 -13.31 18.69 -8.55
N GLY A 36 -14.41 19.05 -9.22
CA GLY A 36 -15.49 18.10 -9.51
C GLY A 36 -15.04 17.05 -10.53
N GLN A 37 -15.69 15.88 -10.53
CA GLN A 37 -15.34 14.71 -11.37
C GLN A 37 -15.13 15.02 -12.86
N THR A 38 -15.81 16.04 -13.40
CA THR A 38 -15.75 16.43 -14.82
C THR A 38 -14.67 17.48 -15.13
N THR A 39 -14.08 18.11 -14.10
CA THR A 39 -13.11 19.21 -14.22
C THR A 39 -11.70 18.82 -13.74
N GLN A 40 -11.53 17.61 -13.24
CA GLN A 40 -10.26 17.14 -12.69
C GLN A 40 -9.26 16.83 -13.83
N PRO A 41 -8.08 17.48 -13.88
CA PRO A 41 -7.08 17.25 -14.93
C PRO A 41 -6.58 15.81 -14.97
N VAL A 42 -6.71 15.09 -13.84
CA VAL A 42 -6.30 13.69 -13.68
C VAL A 42 -7.50 12.82 -13.32
N ALA A 43 -8.63 12.97 -14.04
CA ALA A 43 -9.87 12.24 -13.72
C ALA A 43 -9.70 10.70 -13.61
N HIS A 44 -8.72 10.12 -14.29
CA HIS A 44 -8.44 8.68 -14.31
C HIS A 44 -7.18 8.29 -13.52
N GLY A 45 -6.79 9.08 -12.52
CA GLY A 45 -5.57 8.82 -11.73
C GLY A 45 -5.55 7.47 -11.02
N TYR A 46 -6.70 6.82 -10.82
CA TYR A 46 -6.78 5.46 -10.30
C TYR A 46 -6.06 4.43 -11.17
N LEU A 47 -5.97 4.63 -12.50
CA LEU A 47 -5.23 3.74 -13.40
C LEU A 47 -3.72 3.73 -13.12
N ALA A 48 -3.18 4.83 -12.58
CA ALA A 48 -1.78 4.89 -12.18
C ALA A 48 -1.49 3.98 -10.98
N VAL A 49 -2.48 3.73 -10.12
CA VAL A 49 -2.38 2.78 -9.00
C VAL A 49 -2.27 1.35 -9.53
N ASP A 50 -3.12 0.97 -10.49
CA ASP A 50 -3.07 -0.36 -11.12
C ASP A 50 -1.71 -0.61 -11.78
N PHE A 51 -1.22 0.38 -12.54
CA PHE A 51 0.09 0.30 -13.19
C PHE A 51 1.24 0.18 -12.17
N PHE A 52 1.20 0.95 -11.07
CA PHE A 52 2.18 0.86 -10.00
C PHE A 52 2.23 -0.53 -9.36
N PHE A 53 1.07 -1.15 -9.15
CA PHE A 53 0.98 -2.48 -8.58
C PHE A 53 1.51 -3.58 -9.49
N VAL A 54 1.18 -3.53 -10.78
CA VAL A 54 1.68 -4.50 -11.77
C VAL A 54 3.21 -4.45 -11.85
N LEU A 55 3.79 -3.24 -11.94
CA LEU A 55 5.24 -3.06 -11.94
C LEU A 55 5.90 -3.55 -10.64
N SER A 56 5.29 -3.25 -9.50
CA SER A 56 5.79 -3.71 -8.20
C SER A 56 5.78 -5.23 -8.11
N GLY A 57 4.69 -5.88 -8.52
CA GLY A 57 4.59 -7.34 -8.57
C GLY A 57 5.67 -7.98 -9.44
N PHE A 58 5.90 -7.46 -10.64
CA PHE A 58 6.97 -7.93 -11.53
C PHE A 58 8.35 -7.84 -10.89
N VAL A 59 8.69 -6.67 -10.32
CA VAL A 59 10.02 -6.43 -9.74
C VAL A 59 10.26 -7.28 -8.49
N ILE A 60 9.23 -7.48 -7.67
CA ILE A 60 9.30 -8.38 -6.52
C ILE A 60 9.51 -9.82 -6.99
N GLY A 61 8.74 -10.28 -7.98
CA GLY A 61 8.91 -11.61 -8.57
C GLY A 61 10.33 -11.82 -9.05
N TYR A 62 10.84 -10.92 -9.88
CA TYR A 62 12.20 -10.98 -10.44
C TYR A 62 13.30 -10.99 -9.36
N ALA A 63 13.17 -10.14 -8.32
CA ALA A 63 14.17 -9.99 -7.27
C ALA A 63 14.21 -11.17 -6.28
N TYR A 64 13.09 -11.91 -6.14
CA TYR A 64 12.95 -13.00 -5.17
C TYR A 64 12.92 -14.39 -5.78
N ASP A 65 12.87 -14.52 -7.11
CA ASP A 65 12.86 -15.78 -7.85
C ASP A 65 13.98 -16.74 -7.40
N ASP A 66 15.25 -16.29 -7.48
CA ASP A 66 16.42 -17.09 -7.07
C ASP A 66 16.49 -17.30 -5.55
N ARG A 67 15.89 -16.43 -4.75
CA ARG A 67 15.91 -16.57 -3.29
C ARG A 67 14.92 -17.63 -2.83
N TRP A 68 13.86 -17.83 -3.60
CA TRP A 68 12.86 -18.85 -3.34
C TRP A 68 13.43 -20.26 -3.54
N SER A 69 14.26 -20.45 -4.57
CA SER A 69 14.99 -21.71 -4.80
C SER A 69 16.07 -21.98 -3.75
N ASN A 70 16.63 -20.92 -3.15
CA ASN A 70 17.63 -21.00 -2.06
C ASN A 70 17.03 -21.10 -0.64
N GLY A 71 15.73 -21.41 -0.52
CA GLY A 71 15.12 -21.74 0.77
C GLY A 71 14.64 -20.55 1.60
N LEU A 72 14.51 -19.35 1.02
CA LEU A 72 13.90 -18.21 1.73
C LEU A 72 12.50 -18.57 2.22
N SER A 73 12.28 -18.47 3.54
CA SER A 73 10.95 -18.72 4.10
C SER A 73 10.03 -17.55 3.81
N LEU A 74 8.80 -17.83 3.39
CA LEU A 74 7.78 -16.80 3.19
C LEU A 74 7.57 -15.96 4.45
N LYS A 75 7.70 -16.56 5.65
CA LYS A 75 7.62 -15.83 6.92
C LYS A 75 8.69 -14.75 7.02
N GLU A 76 9.89 -14.99 6.49
CA GLU A 76 10.98 -14.01 6.45
C GLU A 76 10.73 -12.94 5.40
N PHE A 77 10.19 -13.31 4.24
CA PHE A 77 9.77 -12.37 3.21
C PHE A 77 8.68 -11.41 3.72
N LEU A 78 7.63 -11.95 4.34
CA LEU A 78 6.53 -11.18 4.95
C LEU A 78 7.04 -10.30 6.08
N LYS A 79 7.88 -10.83 6.98
CA LYS A 79 8.45 -10.06 8.09
C LYS A 79 9.21 -8.84 7.56
N ARG A 80 10.08 -9.01 6.55
CA ARG A 80 10.84 -7.90 5.94
C ARG A 80 9.93 -6.84 5.32
N ARG A 81 8.82 -7.26 4.70
CA ARG A 81 7.85 -6.33 4.10
C ARG A 81 7.05 -5.58 5.16
N ILE A 82 6.52 -6.27 6.17
CA ILE A 82 5.76 -5.65 7.26
C ILE A 82 6.62 -4.65 8.03
N THR A 83 7.87 -5.00 8.38
CA THR A 83 8.78 -4.09 9.09
C THR A 83 9.11 -2.83 8.31
N ARG A 84 8.95 -2.85 6.97
CA ARG A 84 9.20 -1.70 6.10
C ARG A 84 7.93 -0.87 5.85
N LEU A 85 6.79 -1.51 5.65
CA LEU A 85 5.53 -0.84 5.28
C LEU A 85 4.77 -0.32 6.50
N HIS A 86 4.71 -1.10 7.58
CA HIS A 86 3.92 -0.76 8.77
C HIS A 86 4.36 0.54 9.48
N PRO A 87 5.66 0.91 9.54
CA PRO A 87 6.06 2.21 10.09
C PRO A 87 5.42 3.39 9.32
N MET A 88 5.31 3.27 8.00
CA MET A 88 4.68 4.30 7.17
C MET A 88 3.17 4.39 7.41
N VAL A 89 2.51 3.24 7.66
CA VAL A 89 1.09 3.21 8.03
C VAL A 89 0.86 3.95 9.36
N ILE A 90 1.68 3.67 10.37
CA ILE A 90 1.61 4.34 11.67
C ILE A 90 1.84 5.84 11.52
N LEU A 91 2.86 6.24 10.74
CA LEU A 91 3.14 7.65 10.47
C LEU A 91 1.96 8.35 9.78
N SER A 92 1.36 7.72 8.77
CA SER A 92 0.17 8.27 8.10
C SER A 92 -1.02 8.44 9.07
N ALA A 93 -1.22 7.47 9.97
CA ALA A 93 -2.26 7.54 10.99
C ALA A 93 -1.98 8.66 12.02
N MET A 94 -0.72 8.87 12.42
CA MET A 94 -0.33 10.01 13.26
C MET A 94 -0.69 11.33 12.60
N ILE A 95 -0.24 11.53 11.36
CA ILE A 95 -0.45 12.76 10.61
C ILE A 95 -1.94 13.03 10.50
N ASN A 96 -2.73 12.01 10.15
CA ASN A 96 -4.17 12.18 10.01
C ASN A 96 -4.84 12.57 11.32
N LEU A 97 -4.50 11.92 12.45
CA LEU A 97 -5.04 12.31 13.76
C LEU A 97 -4.69 13.76 14.12
N VAL A 98 -3.45 14.19 13.87
CA VAL A 98 -3.03 15.58 14.11
C VAL A 98 -3.80 16.55 13.21
N CYS A 99 -3.93 16.24 11.91
CA CYS A 99 -4.70 17.06 10.98
C CYS A 99 -6.18 17.15 11.39
N MET A 100 -6.77 16.03 11.80
CA MET A 100 -8.16 15.98 12.25
C MET A 100 -8.32 16.75 13.56
N ALA A 101 -7.35 16.67 14.48
CA ALA A 101 -7.46 17.35 15.76
C ALA A 101 -7.22 18.86 15.75
N PHE A 102 -6.29 19.34 14.91
CA PHE A 102 -5.84 20.73 14.95
C PHE A 102 -6.23 21.56 13.72
N LEU A 103 -6.51 20.92 12.58
CA LEU A 103 -6.73 21.65 11.32
C LEU A 103 -8.20 21.63 10.88
N MET A 104 -8.88 20.47 10.99
CA MET A 104 -10.10 20.24 10.21
C MET A 104 -11.26 19.60 10.96
N GLY A 105 -11.06 18.95 12.11
CA GLY A 105 -12.07 18.10 12.75
C GLY A 105 -13.31 18.85 13.22
N GLY A 106 -13.13 19.97 13.93
CA GLY A 106 -14.27 20.79 14.39
C GLY A 106 -14.97 21.60 13.29
N ILE A 107 -14.35 21.71 12.11
CA ILE A 107 -14.87 22.49 10.97
C ILE A 107 -15.63 21.58 9.99
N ILE A 108 -15.08 20.42 9.67
CA ILE A 108 -15.65 19.49 8.68
C ILE A 108 -16.59 18.47 9.34
N PHE A 109 -16.29 18.07 10.58
CA PHE A 109 -17.01 17.01 11.29
C PHE A 109 -17.42 17.43 12.72
N PRO A 110 -18.21 18.52 12.86
CA PRO A 110 -18.53 19.11 14.17
C PRO A 110 -19.27 18.14 15.11
N ASP A 111 -20.07 17.21 14.57
CA ASP A 111 -20.92 16.30 15.35
C ASP A 111 -20.28 14.93 15.61
N VAL A 112 -19.03 14.71 15.18
CA VAL A 112 -18.37 13.41 15.34
C VAL A 112 -17.70 13.32 16.71
N SER A 113 -18.13 12.34 17.52
CA SER A 113 -17.51 12.06 18.82
C SER A 113 -16.04 11.66 18.68
N TRP A 114 -15.19 12.24 19.53
CA TRP A 114 -13.78 11.87 19.65
C TRP A 114 -13.56 10.38 19.92
N GLY A 115 -14.50 9.69 20.57
CA GLY A 115 -14.42 8.24 20.76
C GLY A 115 -14.44 7.47 19.44
N ILE A 116 -15.24 7.92 18.47
CA ILE A 116 -15.32 7.33 17.13
C ILE A 116 -14.04 7.65 16.35
N VAL A 117 -13.52 8.87 16.45
CA VAL A 117 -12.25 9.28 15.82
C VAL A 117 -11.09 8.42 16.32
N LEU A 118 -10.97 8.26 17.64
CA LEU A 118 -9.91 7.44 18.25
C LEU A 118 -10.05 5.96 17.87
N LEU A 119 -11.28 5.43 17.87
CA LEU A 119 -11.54 4.06 17.42
C LEU A 119 -11.13 3.88 15.94
N ALA A 120 -11.57 4.78 15.07
CA ALA A 120 -11.23 4.76 13.65
C ALA A 120 -9.70 4.87 13.43
N TRP A 121 -9.00 5.63 14.27
CA TRP A 121 -7.54 5.75 14.24
C TRP A 121 -6.83 4.47 14.64
N VAL A 122 -7.28 3.81 15.72
CA VAL A 122 -6.76 2.49 16.11
C VAL A 122 -7.03 1.46 15.01
N LEU A 123 -8.24 1.42 14.44
CA LEU A 123 -8.58 0.51 13.35
C LEU A 123 -7.71 0.76 12.11
N SER A 124 -7.40 2.03 11.81
CA SER A 124 -6.53 2.41 10.70
C SER A 124 -5.08 1.96 10.91
N MET A 125 -4.55 2.04 12.15
CA MET A 125 -3.22 1.49 12.47
C MET A 125 -3.15 -0.02 12.29
N LEU A 126 -4.23 -0.72 12.64
CA LEU A 126 -4.35 -2.16 12.49
C LEU A 126 -4.75 -2.57 11.06
N MET A 127 -4.99 -1.60 10.18
CA MET A 127 -5.50 -1.80 8.82
C MET A 127 -6.74 -2.69 8.78
N ILE A 128 -7.61 -2.52 9.77
CA ILE A 128 -8.91 -3.19 9.83
C ILE A 128 -9.89 -2.35 9.01
N PRO A 129 -10.52 -2.91 7.97
CA PRO A 129 -11.46 -2.17 7.16
C PRO A 129 -12.69 -1.77 8.00
N GLY A 130 -13.19 -0.56 7.76
CA GLY A 130 -14.43 -0.07 8.35
C GLY A 130 -15.65 -0.72 7.71
N LEU A 131 -16.74 -0.82 8.47
CA LEU A 131 -18.05 -1.24 7.95
C LEU A 131 -18.77 -0.02 7.37
N GLY A 132 -18.40 0.40 6.16
CA GLY A 132 -18.99 1.56 5.47
C GLY A 132 -18.49 1.73 4.04
N GLY A 133 -19.17 2.55 3.24
CA GLY A 133 -18.87 2.74 1.80
C GLY A 133 -17.45 3.22 1.47
N GLN A 134 -16.69 3.71 2.45
CA GLN A 134 -15.23 3.82 2.38
C GLN A 134 -14.60 2.69 3.20
N VAL A 135 -13.77 1.87 2.54
CA VAL A 135 -13.15 0.66 3.13
C VAL A 135 -12.27 1.00 4.35
N PHE A 136 -11.75 2.23 4.44
CA PHE A 136 -10.94 2.71 5.56
C PHE A 136 -11.48 4.05 6.07
N LEU A 137 -11.74 4.14 7.38
CA LEU A 137 -12.48 5.24 8.03
C LEU A 137 -11.77 6.60 7.98
N ILE A 138 -10.43 6.61 7.89
CA ILE A 138 -9.62 7.81 8.04
C ILE A 138 -8.79 8.13 6.79
N SER A 139 -8.44 7.11 5.99
CA SER A 139 -7.68 7.32 4.77
C SER A 139 -8.12 6.33 3.71
N GLY A 140 -8.87 6.80 2.72
CA GLY A 140 -9.28 6.00 1.58
C GLY A 140 -8.10 5.24 0.98
N THR A 141 -6.94 5.88 0.85
CA THR A 141 -5.68 5.35 0.27
C THR A 141 -5.11 4.10 0.96
N GLN A 142 -5.50 3.80 2.20
CA GLN A 142 -5.05 2.60 2.92
C GLN A 142 -5.50 1.29 2.25
N TRP A 143 -6.49 1.35 1.36
CA TRP A 143 -6.97 0.22 0.59
C TRP A 143 -5.85 -0.49 -0.17
N THR A 144 -4.98 0.28 -0.81
CA THR A 144 -3.85 -0.22 -1.61
C THR A 144 -2.91 -1.11 -0.77
N LEU A 145 -2.48 -0.61 0.39
CA LEU A 145 -1.62 -1.34 1.33
C LEU A 145 -2.30 -2.58 1.91
N PHE A 146 -3.61 -2.51 2.17
CA PHE A 146 -4.38 -3.65 2.67
C PHE A 146 -4.44 -4.78 1.64
N TYR A 147 -4.73 -4.46 0.38
CA TYR A 147 -4.69 -5.46 -0.69
C TYR A 147 -3.28 -5.99 -0.93
N GLU A 148 -2.23 -5.20 -0.72
CA GLU A 148 -0.87 -5.71 -0.76
C GLU A 148 -0.61 -6.75 0.35
N TYR A 149 -1.08 -6.52 1.59
CA TYR A 149 -1.00 -7.54 2.65
C TYR A 149 -1.82 -8.80 2.35
N LEU A 150 -3.03 -8.64 1.78
CA LEU A 150 -3.83 -9.77 1.34
C LEU A 150 -3.13 -10.56 0.24
N ALA A 151 -2.65 -9.90 -0.82
CA ALA A 151 -1.96 -10.53 -1.94
C ALA A 151 -0.73 -11.32 -1.47
N ASN A 152 0.06 -10.73 -0.55
CA ASN A 152 1.19 -11.39 0.07
C ASN A 152 0.80 -12.67 0.86
N LYS A 153 -0.37 -12.67 1.51
CA LYS A 153 -0.90 -13.84 2.23
C LYS A 153 -1.49 -14.89 1.28
N PHE A 154 -2.19 -14.48 0.22
CA PHE A 154 -2.79 -15.38 -0.76
C PHE A 154 -1.76 -16.05 -1.68
N TYR A 155 -0.61 -15.43 -1.92
CA TYR A 155 0.49 -16.07 -2.65
C TYR A 155 0.95 -17.39 -2.00
N ASP A 156 0.78 -17.54 -0.68
CA ASP A 156 1.15 -18.72 0.10
C ASP A 156 0.32 -19.98 -0.22
N LEU A 157 -1.00 -19.83 -0.36
CA LEU A 157 -1.91 -20.96 -0.16
C LEU A 157 -2.26 -21.76 -1.44
N PRO A 158 -2.62 -21.14 -2.58
CA PRO A 158 -3.01 -21.88 -3.79
C PRO A 158 -1.90 -21.93 -4.84
N VAL A 159 -1.19 -20.81 -5.08
CA VAL A 159 -0.28 -20.65 -6.23
C VAL A 159 0.98 -21.48 -6.07
N ARG A 160 1.63 -21.46 -4.89
CA ARG A 160 2.82 -22.27 -4.63
C ARG A 160 2.53 -23.78 -4.70
N LYS A 161 1.37 -24.21 -4.20
CA LYS A 161 0.93 -25.61 -4.26
C LYS A 161 0.63 -26.04 -5.70
N TRP A 162 0.04 -25.16 -6.50
CA TRP A 162 -0.23 -25.39 -7.91
C TRP A 162 1.06 -25.42 -8.74
N LEU A 163 1.99 -24.50 -8.51
CA LEU A 163 3.29 -24.45 -9.20
C LEU A 163 4.14 -25.69 -8.92
N LYS A 164 4.25 -26.13 -7.66
CA LYS A 164 4.98 -27.37 -7.31
C LYS A 164 4.32 -28.67 -7.79
N LYS A 165 3.04 -28.63 -8.17
CA LYS A 165 2.28 -29.80 -8.60
C LYS A 165 2.35 -29.99 -10.12
N ASN A 166 2.52 -28.91 -10.88
CA ASN A 166 2.44 -28.91 -12.33
C ASN A 166 3.79 -28.60 -13.01
N TRP A 167 4.84 -28.34 -12.24
CA TRP A 167 6.23 -28.13 -12.64
C TRP A 167 7.16 -28.72 -11.58
#